data_AF-A0AA39V180-F1
#
_entry.id   AF-A0AA39V180-F1
#
_cell.length_a   1.000
_cell.length_b   1.000
_cell.length_c   1.000
_cell.angle_alpha   90.00
_cell.angle_beta   90.00
_cell.angle_gamma   90.00
#
_symmetry.space_group_name_H-M   'P 1'
#
loop_
_entity.id
_entity.type
_entity.pdbx_description
1 polymer ?
#
loop_
_entity_poly.entity_id
_entity_poly.type
_entity_poly.pdbx_seq_one_letter_code
_entity_poly.pdbx_strand_id
1 'polypeptide(L)'
;MERSNLAQLRQPGSLLGPRQVVELPKTIKDAMFLTGFLGHRYLWCDRLCLVQDDISSKLPQIRHMAEIYARAYCTIIAFDNLDANSGLHGLPSLTRCSHRQSSTSSYTERARWSSRAWTFQEELFSVRIIQLSSQAVNWQCSPLREEKSTRGSNQNTTKSIRSLQLKHDIRISGLGSPVKVGGMFCPSHASLEYYMSLAENYSQRLVNEQHPEDRFHAFSSVQSILKASYPGAFIQGIPESLLAQCLLWETGASSHNDLVDPITGRKASTWSCHNDFVDPATGRKASSWSWIGWSGSIYYTIFADRIRTSRTCEGLVSWYVSLKKDSPRYPVSVAKEERWAGPRKVESHSSASILSLNASSSGRLDMSLETQGSEHIVSFAADSPEPSMLETKNLCSFLHGRVPTARFKVHFECTKVAERPFRVLLCEKSGDYAGVLCGRSGLLQEGQSIELIAISGGSTEAEQCCKRHRTSGLVPEIFVKPPPNENCRVPPIPDKRLYEFYDALWVEYEDGVAYRKDLGRVRKEVWERETLGWVDITLG
;
A
#
# COMPACT_ATOMS: atom_id res chain seq x y z
N MET A 1 -6.40 -12.79 26.91
CA MET A 1 -7.73 -12.76 27.54
C MET A 1 -8.67 -13.51 26.63
N GLU A 2 -9.45 -14.42 27.21
CA GLU A 2 -10.41 -15.28 26.53
C GLU A 2 -11.77 -15.12 27.20
N ARG A 3 -12.87 -15.48 26.53
CA ARG A 3 -14.21 -15.38 27.11
C ARG A 3 -14.32 -16.11 28.44
N SER A 4 -13.65 -17.26 28.56
CA SER A 4 -13.63 -18.11 29.75
C SER A 4 -13.07 -17.42 31.00
N ASN A 5 -12.07 -16.54 30.85
CA ASN A 5 -11.37 -15.89 31.96
C ASN A 5 -11.65 -14.38 32.07
N LEU A 6 -12.44 -13.81 31.17
CA LEU A 6 -12.79 -12.38 31.14
C LEU A 6 -13.37 -11.86 32.46
N ALA A 7 -14.32 -12.58 33.07
CA ALA A 7 -14.98 -12.14 34.30
C ALA A 7 -14.01 -12.06 35.49
N GLN A 8 -13.06 -12.98 35.56
CA GLN A 8 -12.02 -13.02 36.60
C GLN A 8 -10.97 -11.95 36.35
N LEU A 9 -10.52 -11.76 35.10
CA LEU A 9 -9.56 -10.73 34.73
C LEU A 9 -10.07 -9.31 34.97
N ARG A 10 -11.39 -9.09 34.95
CA ARG A 10 -12.01 -7.79 35.30
C ARG A 10 -11.95 -7.44 36.78
N GLN A 11 -11.64 -8.38 37.67
CA GLN A 11 -11.58 -8.12 39.11
C GLN A 11 -10.30 -7.36 39.49
N PRO A 12 -10.36 -6.40 40.44
CA PRO A 12 -9.16 -5.75 40.96
C PRO A 12 -8.14 -6.77 41.51
N GLY A 13 -6.87 -6.62 41.12
CA GLY A 13 -5.78 -7.51 41.56
C GLY A 13 -5.69 -8.84 40.79
N SER A 14 -6.50 -9.07 39.75
CA SER A 14 -6.50 -10.31 38.96
C SER A 14 -5.16 -10.63 38.25
N LEU A 15 -4.29 -9.63 38.10
CA LEU A 15 -3.01 -9.74 37.39
C LEU A 15 -1.81 -9.97 38.33
N LEU A 16 -1.95 -9.77 39.64
CA LEU A 16 -0.83 -9.76 40.60
C LEU A 16 -1.18 -10.51 41.89
N GLY A 17 -0.17 -11.17 42.48
CA GLY A 17 -0.29 -11.83 43.78
C GLY A 17 -0.98 -13.21 43.72
N PRO A 18 -1.45 -13.75 44.86
CA PRO A 18 -1.98 -15.11 44.95
C PRO A 18 -3.30 -15.35 44.19
N ARG A 19 -3.95 -14.29 43.70
CA ARG A 19 -5.17 -14.34 42.88
C ARG A 19 -4.89 -14.17 41.38
N GLN A 20 -3.63 -14.32 40.96
CA GLN A 20 -3.24 -14.19 39.56
C GLN A 20 -3.99 -15.21 38.69
N VAL A 21 -4.81 -14.70 37.77
CA VAL A 21 -5.66 -15.50 36.88
C VAL A 21 -4.86 -16.02 35.68
N VAL A 22 -3.87 -15.25 35.22
CA VAL A 22 -3.05 -15.58 34.05
C VAL A 22 -1.59 -15.29 34.31
N GLU A 23 -0.70 -16.16 33.83
CA GLU A 23 0.73 -15.88 33.85
C GLU A 23 1.05 -14.76 32.85
N LEU A 24 1.59 -13.65 33.36
CA LEU A 24 1.96 -12.51 32.53
C LEU A 24 3.36 -12.70 31.94
N PRO A 25 3.51 -12.57 30.60
CA PRO A 25 4.82 -12.51 29.97
C PRO A 25 5.70 -11.42 30.57
N LYS A 26 7.01 -11.66 30.60
CA LYS A 26 7.98 -10.74 31.21
C LYS A 26 7.91 -9.33 30.60
N THR A 27 7.75 -9.22 29.29
CA THR A 27 7.64 -7.92 28.60
C THR A 27 6.42 -7.13 29.08
N ILE A 28 5.30 -7.79 29.40
CA ILE A 28 4.11 -7.11 29.94
C ILE A 28 4.37 -6.64 31.38
N LYS A 29 5.00 -7.48 32.22
CA LYS A 29 5.38 -7.11 33.60
C LYS A 29 6.32 -5.89 33.62
N ASP A 30 7.33 -5.90 32.76
CA ASP A 30 8.28 -4.80 32.61
C ASP A 30 7.59 -3.52 32.08
N ALA A 31 6.65 -3.65 31.15
CA ALA A 31 5.85 -2.53 30.65
C ALA A 31 4.95 -1.93 31.74
N MET A 32 4.34 -2.76 32.61
CA MET A 32 3.57 -2.29 33.77
C MET A 32 4.45 -1.49 34.73
N PHE A 33 5.65 -1.99 35.02
CA PHE A 33 6.63 -1.27 35.83
C PHE A 33 7.02 0.07 35.20
N LEU A 34 7.40 0.07 33.92
CA LEU A 34 7.79 1.30 33.21
C LEU A 34 6.64 2.32 33.17
N THR A 35 5.40 1.86 32.98
CA THR A 35 4.21 2.72 33.00
C THR A 35 4.07 3.43 34.34
N GLY A 36 4.20 2.71 35.45
CA GLY A 36 4.17 3.28 36.80
C GLY A 36 5.36 4.21 37.07
N PHE A 37 6.56 3.82 36.62
CA PHE A 37 7.77 4.63 36.75
C PHE A 37 7.66 5.98 36.01
N LEU A 38 6.99 6.01 34.87
CA LEU A 38 6.69 7.24 34.11
C LEU A 38 5.55 8.07 34.73
N GLY A 39 4.98 7.65 35.86
CA GLY A 39 3.88 8.35 36.54
C GLY A 39 2.50 8.11 35.94
N HIS A 40 2.34 7.09 35.09
CA HIS A 40 1.04 6.74 34.50
C HIS A 40 0.41 5.52 35.19
N ARG A 41 -0.93 5.47 35.19
CA ARG A 41 -1.70 4.41 35.87
C ARG A 41 -2.26 3.34 34.94
N TYR A 42 -2.35 3.63 33.64
CA TYR A 42 -3.02 2.77 32.67
C TYR A 42 -2.05 2.32 31.59
N LEU A 43 -2.01 1.01 31.36
CA LEU A 43 -1.30 0.38 30.26
C LEU A 43 -2.34 -0.36 29.40
N TRP A 44 -2.34 -0.10 28.11
CA TRP A 44 -3.10 -0.89 27.15
C TRP A 44 -2.19 -1.92 26.48
N CYS A 45 -2.64 -3.18 26.42
CA CYS A 45 -1.97 -4.27 25.73
C CYS A 45 -3.04 -5.17 25.11
N ASP A 46 -2.96 -5.41 23.80
CA ASP A 46 -3.91 -6.21 23.02
C ASP A 46 -4.23 -7.58 23.64
N ARG A 47 -3.23 -8.30 24.16
CA ARG A 47 -3.40 -9.62 24.79
C ARG A 47 -4.27 -9.57 26.05
N LEU A 48 -4.32 -8.45 26.75
CA LEU A 48 -5.09 -8.26 27.99
C LEU A 48 -6.37 -7.43 27.80
N CYS A 49 -6.39 -6.54 26.81
CA CYS A 49 -7.48 -5.61 26.59
C CYS A 49 -8.46 -6.07 25.50
N LEU A 50 -8.10 -7.07 24.69
CA LEU A 50 -8.96 -7.65 23.66
C LEU A 50 -9.30 -9.11 23.98
N VAL A 51 -10.55 -9.51 23.72
CA VAL A 51 -10.99 -10.91 23.80
C VAL A 51 -10.48 -11.63 22.54
N GLN A 52 -9.62 -12.63 22.71
CA GLN A 52 -8.84 -13.20 21.60
C GLN A 52 -9.55 -14.33 20.86
N ASP A 53 -10.42 -15.07 21.55
CA ASP A 53 -11.17 -16.24 21.08
C ASP A 53 -12.57 -15.89 20.54
N ASP A 54 -12.86 -14.60 20.37
CA ASP A 54 -14.17 -14.10 19.93
C ASP A 54 -14.04 -13.10 18.79
N ILE A 55 -14.08 -13.61 17.57
CA ILE A 55 -13.92 -12.82 16.34
C ILE A 55 -14.96 -11.70 16.26
N SER A 56 -16.22 -11.99 16.59
CA SER A 56 -17.33 -11.02 16.51
C SER A 56 -17.11 -9.82 17.42
N SER A 57 -16.53 -10.03 18.61
CA SER A 57 -16.16 -8.93 19.52
C SER A 57 -14.81 -8.29 19.18
N LYS A 58 -13.87 -9.05 18.63
CA LYS A 58 -12.51 -8.60 18.31
C LYS A 58 -12.47 -7.65 17.11
N LEU A 59 -13.25 -7.93 16.06
CA LEU A 59 -13.24 -7.12 14.83
C LEU A 59 -13.61 -5.64 15.05
N PRO A 60 -14.68 -5.29 15.79
CA PRO A 60 -14.96 -3.89 16.11
C PRO A 60 -13.81 -3.22 16.87
N GLN A 61 -13.18 -3.94 17.82
CA GLN A 61 -12.07 -3.40 18.61
C GLN A 61 -10.80 -3.17 17.77
N ILE A 62 -10.54 -4.03 16.77
CA ILE A 62 -9.46 -3.83 15.80
C ILE A 62 -9.60 -2.49 15.09
N ARG A 63 -10.83 -2.07 14.74
CA ARG A 63 -11.08 -0.77 14.07
C ARG A 63 -10.73 0.42 14.97
N HIS A 64 -10.72 0.23 16.28
CA HIS A 64 -10.35 1.27 17.25
C HIS A 64 -8.84 1.31 17.57
N MET A 65 -8.04 0.36 17.09
CA MET A 65 -6.60 0.31 17.41
C MET A 65 -5.86 1.59 17.02
N ALA A 66 -6.17 2.19 15.86
CA ALA A 66 -5.55 3.45 15.46
C ALA A 66 -5.86 4.59 16.44
N GLU A 67 -7.10 4.66 16.96
CA GLU A 67 -7.48 5.67 17.94
C GLU A 67 -6.71 5.48 19.26
N ILE A 68 -6.57 4.23 19.70
CA ILE A 68 -5.81 3.89 20.92
C ILE A 68 -4.37 4.39 20.80
N TYR A 69 -3.67 4.08 19.70
CA TYR A 69 -2.29 4.55 19.49
C TYR A 69 -2.21 6.07 19.27
N ALA A 70 -3.19 6.66 18.59
CA ALA A 70 -3.24 8.11 18.35
C ALA A 70 -3.44 8.92 19.63
N ARG A 71 -4.15 8.37 20.62
CA ARG A 71 -4.48 9.04 21.88
C ARG A 71 -3.63 8.57 23.06
N ALA A 72 -2.82 7.53 22.88
CA ALA A 72 -1.88 7.06 23.89
C ALA A 72 -0.90 8.19 24.25
N TYR A 73 -0.57 8.28 25.55
CA TYR A 73 0.46 9.22 26.00
C TYR A 73 1.80 8.93 25.31
N CYS A 74 2.21 7.66 25.30
CA CYS A 74 3.31 7.12 24.51
C CYS A 74 3.11 5.62 24.26
N THR A 75 3.74 5.12 23.20
CA THR A 75 3.79 3.68 22.90
C THR A 75 5.16 3.12 23.27
N ILE A 76 5.15 2.04 24.04
CA ILE A 76 6.37 1.32 24.46
C ILE A 76 6.62 0.20 23.45
N ILE A 77 7.78 0.23 22.80
CA ILE A 77 8.20 -0.75 21.81
C ILE A 77 9.40 -1.52 22.36
N ALA A 78 9.23 -2.83 22.50
CA ALA A 78 10.32 -3.76 22.72
C ALA A 78 10.90 -4.16 21.34
N PHE A 79 11.94 -3.47 20.91
CA PHE A 79 12.31 -3.40 19.49
C PHE A 79 12.89 -4.70 18.96
N ASP A 80 13.92 -5.23 19.61
CA ASP A 80 14.69 -6.41 19.18
C ASP A 80 14.37 -7.66 19.99
N ASN A 81 13.25 -7.67 20.72
CA ASN A 81 12.78 -8.84 21.45
C ASN A 81 12.49 -10.03 20.53
N LEU A 82 12.85 -11.22 20.98
CA LEU A 82 12.54 -12.46 20.27
C LEU A 82 11.08 -12.89 20.49
N ASP A 83 10.57 -12.68 21.69
CA ASP A 83 9.22 -13.06 22.13
C ASP A 83 8.71 -12.18 23.30
N ALA A 84 7.49 -12.44 23.76
CA ALA A 84 6.85 -11.72 24.85
C ALA A 84 7.48 -11.98 26.24
N ASN A 85 8.37 -12.97 26.36
CA ASN A 85 9.06 -13.34 27.61
C ASN A 85 10.49 -12.78 27.70
N SER A 86 10.95 -12.09 26.66
CA SER A 86 12.30 -11.49 26.62
C SER A 86 12.46 -10.35 27.65
N GLY A 87 11.38 -9.65 28.02
CA GLY A 87 11.41 -8.49 28.93
C GLY A 87 11.64 -7.15 28.21
N LEU A 88 11.82 -6.04 28.92
CA LEU A 88 12.23 -4.76 28.32
C LEU A 88 13.69 -4.45 28.66
N HIS A 89 14.49 -4.17 27.62
CA HIS A 89 15.88 -3.76 27.77
C HIS A 89 16.01 -2.36 28.41
N GLY A 90 17.14 -2.09 29.07
CA GLY A 90 17.45 -0.74 29.59
C GLY A 90 16.70 -0.32 30.86
N LEU A 91 15.85 -1.18 31.43
CA LEU A 91 15.23 -0.91 32.73
C LEU A 91 16.23 -1.14 33.88
N PRO A 92 16.16 -0.32 34.97
CA PRO A 92 17.13 -0.31 36.07
C PRO A 92 17.36 -1.67 36.76
N SER A 93 16.48 -2.65 36.55
CA SER A 93 16.49 -3.91 37.29
C SER A 93 16.90 -5.15 36.48
N LEU A 94 17.00 -5.14 35.14
CA LEU A 94 16.95 -6.42 34.40
C LEU A 94 17.85 -6.64 33.17
N THR A 95 18.49 -5.65 32.55
CA THR A 95 19.62 -5.93 31.61
C THR A 95 20.39 -4.63 31.31
N ARG A 96 21.70 -4.62 31.56
CA ARG A 96 22.57 -3.48 31.22
C ARG A 96 22.65 -3.41 29.69
N CYS A 97 22.40 -2.24 29.07
CA CYS A 97 22.66 -2.06 27.64
C CYS A 97 24.12 -2.41 27.36
N SER A 98 24.38 -3.29 26.39
CA SER A 98 25.75 -3.59 25.99
C SER A 98 26.25 -2.42 25.15
N HIS A 99 27.01 -1.51 25.77
CA HIS A 99 27.70 -0.41 25.08
C HIS A 99 28.87 -0.96 24.23
N ARG A 100 28.58 -1.86 23.28
CA ARG A 100 29.56 -2.25 22.26
C ARG A 100 29.39 -1.29 21.09
N GLN A 101 30.33 -0.36 20.95
CA GLN A 101 30.45 0.48 19.76
C GLN A 101 30.75 -0.43 18.55
N SER A 102 29.71 -0.94 17.91
CA SER A 102 29.81 -1.53 16.58
C SER A 102 29.54 -0.43 15.57
N SER A 103 30.42 -0.36 14.57
CA SER A 103 30.38 0.57 13.46
C SER A 103 28.99 0.70 12.82
N THR A 104 28.66 1.96 12.56
CA THR A 104 27.36 2.58 12.32
C THR A 104 26.64 2.24 11.00
N SER A 105 26.73 1.02 10.45
CA SER A 105 26.19 0.77 9.10
C SER A 105 25.33 -0.48 8.85
N SER A 106 24.98 -1.32 9.83
CA SER A 106 24.10 -2.49 9.57
C SER A 106 22.97 -2.75 10.59
N TYR A 107 22.88 -2.02 11.71
CA TYR A 107 21.85 -2.28 12.74
C TYR A 107 20.42 -1.87 12.36
N THR A 108 20.25 -1.27 11.17
CA THR A 108 18.96 -1.06 10.52
C THR A 108 18.46 -2.28 9.74
N GLU A 109 19.16 -3.42 9.79
CA GLU A 109 18.60 -4.74 9.45
C GLU A 109 17.61 -5.20 10.55
N ARG A 110 16.54 -4.39 10.66
CA ARG A 110 15.14 -4.76 10.82
C ARG A 110 14.83 -5.71 11.97
N ALA A 111 14.67 -5.11 13.15
CA ALA A 111 13.98 -5.68 14.30
C ALA A 111 12.72 -6.48 13.92
N ARG A 112 12.49 -7.63 14.60
CA ARG A 112 11.28 -8.45 14.45
C ARG A 112 9.99 -7.67 14.71
N TRP A 113 10.06 -6.57 15.46
CA TRP A 113 8.91 -5.70 15.67
C TRP A 113 8.48 -5.00 14.37
N SER A 114 9.37 -4.24 13.71
CA SER A 114 9.00 -3.42 12.54
C SER A 114 8.67 -4.25 11.30
N SER A 115 8.98 -5.54 11.31
CA SER A 115 8.59 -6.46 10.24
C SER A 115 7.13 -6.89 10.32
N ARG A 116 6.42 -6.79 11.44
CA ARG A 116 5.05 -7.34 11.55
C ARG A 116 4.00 -6.38 10.99
N ALA A 117 2.96 -6.89 10.32
CA ALA A 117 1.91 -6.06 9.72
C ALA A 117 1.18 -5.19 10.74
N TRP A 118 0.82 -5.75 11.90
CA TRP A 118 0.15 -5.03 12.99
C TRP A 118 0.96 -3.83 13.52
N THR A 119 2.29 -3.93 13.51
CA THR A 119 3.15 -2.87 14.03
C THR A 119 3.19 -1.64 13.13
N PHE A 120 2.61 -1.70 11.93
CA PHE A 120 2.45 -0.52 11.08
C PHE A 120 1.54 0.50 11.71
N GLN A 121 0.40 0.07 12.28
CA GLN A 121 -0.51 0.98 12.96
C GLN A 121 0.12 1.52 14.25
N GLU A 122 0.81 0.65 15.00
CA GLU A 122 1.53 1.03 16.22
C GLU A 122 2.49 2.18 15.94
N GLU A 123 3.26 2.06 14.87
CA GLU A 123 4.24 3.06 14.49
C GLU A 123 3.61 4.32 13.90
N LEU A 124 2.66 4.14 12.97
CA LEU A 124 2.10 5.22 12.17
C LEU A 124 1.22 6.16 13.01
N PHE A 125 0.44 5.62 13.94
CA PHE A 125 -0.50 6.41 14.74
C PHE A 125 0.07 6.92 16.06
N SER A 126 1.18 6.38 16.56
CA SER A 126 1.74 6.85 17.83
C SER A 126 2.34 8.27 17.73
N VAL A 127 1.90 9.16 18.63
CA VAL A 127 2.48 10.51 18.73
C VAL A 127 3.87 10.48 19.37
N ARG A 128 4.05 9.63 20.39
CA ARG A 128 5.31 9.44 21.12
C ARG A 128 5.62 7.96 21.19
N ILE A 129 6.87 7.61 20.96
CA ILE A 129 7.36 6.23 20.97
C ILE A 129 8.60 6.16 21.86
N ILE A 130 8.58 5.21 22.81
CA ILE A 130 9.76 4.75 23.54
C ILE A 130 10.18 3.44 22.91
N GLN A 131 11.32 3.42 22.24
CA GLN A 131 11.86 2.22 21.65
C GLN A 131 13.01 1.73 22.51
N LEU A 132 12.83 0.58 23.16
CA LEU A 132 13.85 -0.06 23.98
C LEU A 132 14.47 -1.20 23.17
N SER A 133 15.79 -1.17 23.01
CA SER A 133 16.56 -2.26 22.42
C SER A 133 17.71 -2.71 23.31
N SER A 134 18.34 -3.83 23.00
CA SER A 134 19.51 -4.35 23.72
C SER A 134 20.71 -3.39 23.72
N GLN A 135 20.74 -2.45 22.77
CA GLN A 135 21.84 -1.49 22.58
C GLN A 135 21.52 -0.08 23.09
N ALA A 136 20.27 0.37 22.96
CA ALA A 136 19.91 1.75 23.24
C ALA A 136 18.43 1.89 23.61
N VAL A 137 18.13 2.98 24.32
CA VAL A 137 16.77 3.47 24.49
C VAL A 137 16.63 4.71 23.61
N ASN A 138 15.75 4.63 22.61
CA ASN A 138 15.43 5.73 21.70
C ASN A 138 14.06 6.30 22.04
N TRP A 139 13.97 7.63 21.99
CA TRP A 139 12.71 8.34 22.13
C TRP A 139 12.39 9.08 20.83
N GLN A 140 11.16 8.94 20.35
CA GLN A 140 10.66 9.67 19.20
C GLN A 140 9.37 10.39 19.56
N CYS A 141 9.31 11.67 19.21
CA CYS A 141 8.06 12.43 19.19
C CYS A 141 7.75 12.81 17.74
N SER A 142 6.52 12.58 17.30
CA SER A 142 6.06 13.05 16.00
C SER A 142 5.87 14.57 16.09
N PRO A 143 6.63 15.40 15.34
CA PRO A 143 6.56 16.84 15.50
C PRO A 143 5.15 17.32 15.17
N LEU A 144 4.59 18.16 16.05
CA LEU A 144 3.51 19.06 15.68
C LEU A 144 4.15 20.08 14.74
N ARG A 145 3.62 20.24 13.53
CA ARG A 145 4.22 21.16 12.56
C ARG A 145 3.88 22.59 12.99
N GLU A 146 4.83 23.29 13.61
CA GLU A 146 4.92 24.75 13.49
C GLU A 146 6.07 25.07 12.54
N GLU A 147 5.73 25.47 11.32
CA GLU A 147 6.68 26.09 10.41
C GLU A 147 7.09 27.45 10.97
N LYS A 148 8.29 27.55 11.53
CA LYS A 148 9.11 28.76 11.35
C LYS A 148 10.52 28.35 10.96
N SER A 149 10.84 28.59 9.69
CA SER A 149 12.20 28.53 9.17
C SER A 149 13.07 29.52 9.93
N THR A 150 13.94 29.04 10.79
CA THR A 150 15.17 29.75 11.14
C THR A 150 16.32 29.02 10.48
N ARG A 151 16.80 29.57 9.37
CA ARG A 151 18.13 29.32 8.84
C ARG A 151 19.13 29.58 9.96
N GLY A 152 19.85 28.55 10.40
CA GLY A 152 21.05 28.72 11.20
C GLY A 152 21.25 27.64 12.25
N SER A 153 22.39 26.97 12.13
CA SER A 153 23.15 26.29 13.18
C SER A 153 23.12 24.76 13.19
N ASN A 154 24.28 24.24 12.75
CA ASN A 154 25.01 23.04 13.19
C ASN A 154 24.34 21.66 13.13
N GLN A 155 24.87 20.89 12.18
CA GLN A 155 24.57 19.52 11.77
C GLN A 155 25.00 18.45 12.80
N ASN A 156 24.49 18.51 14.04
CA ASN A 156 24.55 17.37 14.97
C ASN A 156 23.14 16.89 15.36
N THR A 157 22.18 16.96 14.44
CA THR A 157 20.90 16.27 14.59
C THR A 157 21.15 14.77 14.56
N THR A 158 21.06 14.14 15.73
CA THR A 158 20.73 12.73 15.91
C THR A 158 19.68 12.35 14.86
N LYS A 159 20.08 11.54 13.88
CA LYS A 159 19.15 10.99 12.89
C LYS A 159 18.04 10.31 13.68
N SER A 160 16.86 10.91 13.72
CA SER A 160 15.64 10.30 14.25
C SER A 160 15.45 8.99 13.48
N ILE A 161 15.77 7.86 14.09
CA ILE A 161 15.51 6.53 13.55
C ILE A 161 13.99 6.33 13.57
N ARG A 162 13.29 6.88 12.57
CA ARG A 162 11.95 6.37 12.25
C ARG A 162 12.18 5.10 11.44
N SER A 163 11.62 3.97 11.88
CA SER A 163 11.54 2.78 11.02
C SER A 163 10.66 3.02 9.79
N LEU A 164 9.68 3.93 9.89
CA LEU A 164 8.92 4.52 8.79
C LEU A 164 9.48 5.90 8.46
N GLN A 165 10.54 5.94 7.66
CA GLN A 165 10.80 7.10 6.82
C GLN A 165 9.81 7.08 5.65
N LEU A 166 8.54 7.42 5.93
CA LEU A 166 7.72 8.06 4.89
C LEU A 166 8.56 9.25 4.44
N LYS A 167 9.07 9.23 3.20
CA LYS A 167 10.00 10.25 2.69
C LYS A 167 9.46 11.62 3.12
N HIS A 168 10.10 12.25 4.11
CA HIS A 168 9.64 13.51 4.71
C HIS A 168 9.60 14.67 3.70
N ASP A 169 10.07 14.41 2.48
CA ASP A 169 10.07 15.29 1.32
C ASP A 169 8.89 15.09 0.36
N ILE A 170 7.90 14.23 0.67
CA ILE A 170 6.60 14.32 -0.02
C ILE A 170 6.05 15.70 0.34
N ARG A 171 6.34 16.68 -0.53
CA ARG A 171 5.65 17.96 -0.52
C ARG A 171 4.19 17.59 -0.68
N ILE A 172 3.44 17.60 0.42
CA ILE A 172 1.98 17.71 0.37
C ILE A 172 1.70 19.13 -0.14
N SER A 173 2.08 19.39 -1.39
CA SER A 173 1.91 20.64 -2.09
C SER A 173 0.50 20.60 -2.68
N GLY A 174 -0.42 21.25 -1.99
CA GLY A 174 -1.78 21.50 -2.43
C GLY A 174 -2.41 22.61 -1.61
N LEU A 175 -3.56 23.12 -2.05
CA LEU A 175 -4.38 24.02 -1.24
C LEU A 175 -4.82 23.26 0.02
N GLY A 176 -4.48 23.77 1.20
CA GLY A 176 -4.92 23.24 2.50
C GLY A 176 -3.79 22.62 3.34
N SER A 177 -3.85 22.85 4.65
CA SER A 177 -2.92 22.28 5.61
C SER A 177 -3.24 20.80 5.84
N PRO A 178 -2.24 19.89 5.84
CA PRO A 178 -2.47 18.50 6.18
C PRO A 178 -2.97 18.38 7.62
N VAL A 179 -3.92 17.47 7.86
CA VAL A 179 -4.43 17.15 9.19
C VAL A 179 -3.56 16.05 9.79
N LYS A 180 -3.42 16.01 11.12
CA LYS A 180 -2.68 14.96 11.80
C LYS A 180 -3.62 14.14 12.67
N VAL A 181 -3.60 12.81 12.49
CA VAL A 181 -4.32 11.86 13.34
C VAL A 181 -3.28 11.04 14.09
N GLY A 182 -3.08 11.37 15.36
CA GLY A 182 -1.97 10.83 16.14
C GLY A 182 -0.61 11.18 15.52
N GLY A 183 0.15 10.15 15.14
CA GLY A 183 1.42 10.25 14.42
C GLY A 183 1.29 10.43 12.91
N MET A 184 0.13 10.08 12.33
CA MET A 184 -0.10 9.99 10.89
C MET A 184 -0.48 11.36 10.29
N PHE A 185 0.11 11.70 9.15
CA PHE A 185 -0.27 12.87 8.36
C PHE A 185 -1.34 12.49 7.34
N CYS A 186 -2.41 13.26 7.26
CA CYS A 186 -3.47 13.10 6.28
C CYS A 186 -3.41 14.27 5.30
N PRO A 187 -3.17 14.04 4.00
CA PRO A 187 -3.14 15.10 3.01
C PRO A 187 -4.52 15.76 2.88
N SER A 188 -4.58 17.02 2.44
CA SER A 188 -5.86 17.72 2.21
C SER A 188 -6.65 17.18 1.00
N HIS A 189 -6.01 16.35 0.19
CA HIS A 189 -6.54 15.80 -1.06
C HIS A 189 -5.92 14.42 -1.34
N ALA A 190 -6.50 13.68 -2.28
CA ALA A 190 -6.03 12.36 -2.69
C ALA A 190 -4.63 12.45 -3.33
N SER A 191 -3.59 12.14 -2.56
CA SER A 191 -2.19 12.21 -3.00
C SER A 191 -1.68 10.84 -3.38
N LEU A 192 -1.52 10.60 -4.68
CA LEU A 192 -1.00 9.33 -5.20
C LEU A 192 0.35 8.96 -4.58
N GLU A 193 1.29 9.92 -4.48
CA GLU A 193 2.61 9.71 -3.88
C GLU A 193 2.54 9.27 -2.41
N TYR A 194 1.66 9.92 -1.64
CA TYR A 194 1.47 9.59 -0.23
C TYR A 194 0.89 8.18 -0.06
N TYR A 195 -0.13 7.83 -0.84
CA TYR A 195 -0.73 6.50 -0.81
C TYR A 195 0.26 5.40 -1.25
N MET A 196 1.00 5.62 -2.35
CA MET A 196 2.04 4.69 -2.81
C MET A 196 3.05 4.42 -1.71
N SER A 197 3.53 5.47 -1.03
CA SER A 197 4.48 5.30 0.07
C SER A 197 3.91 4.47 1.22
N LEU A 198 2.64 4.66 1.59
CA LEU A 198 1.98 3.83 2.60
C LEU A 198 1.87 2.36 2.16
N ALA A 199 1.44 2.11 0.92
CA ALA A 199 1.27 0.77 0.38
C ALA A 199 2.61 0.02 0.29
N GLU A 200 3.67 0.67 -0.22
CA GLU A 200 5.02 0.10 -0.31
C GLU A 200 5.58 -0.24 1.09
N ASN A 201 5.52 0.70 2.04
CA ASN A 201 6.01 0.47 3.40
C ASN A 201 5.22 -0.60 4.15
N TYR A 202 3.91 -0.67 3.94
CA TYR A 202 3.08 -1.70 4.56
C TYR A 202 3.32 -3.08 3.93
N SER A 203 3.49 -3.15 2.60
CA SER A 203 3.66 -4.41 1.88
C SER A 203 4.90 -5.21 2.32
N GLN A 204 5.96 -4.51 2.75
CA GLN A 204 7.20 -5.07 3.28
C GLN A 204 7.02 -5.82 4.61
N ARG A 205 5.84 -5.71 5.23
CA ARG A 205 5.56 -6.32 6.52
C ARG A 205 5.04 -7.75 6.38
N LEU A 206 5.59 -8.59 7.24
CA LEU A 206 5.23 -9.97 7.52
C LEU A 206 3.85 -10.08 8.15
N VAL A 207 3.11 -11.04 7.62
CA VAL A 207 1.84 -11.52 8.16
C VAL A 207 2.03 -12.99 8.50
N ASN A 208 1.30 -13.47 9.51
CA ASN A 208 1.31 -14.89 9.83
C ASN A 208 0.65 -15.67 8.67
N GLU A 209 1.32 -16.69 8.14
CA GLU A 209 0.78 -17.55 7.07
C GLU A 209 -0.51 -18.27 7.46
N GLN A 210 -0.71 -18.55 8.75
CA GLN A 210 -1.96 -19.13 9.26
C GLN A 210 -3.11 -18.10 9.34
N HIS A 211 -2.79 -16.80 9.25
CA HIS A 211 -3.74 -15.70 9.36
C HIS A 211 -3.49 -14.60 8.30
N PRO A 212 -3.56 -14.90 7.00
CA PRO A 212 -3.31 -13.93 5.93
C PRO A 212 -4.32 -12.75 5.92
N GLU A 213 -5.50 -12.92 6.51
CA GLU A 213 -6.52 -11.87 6.71
C GLU A 213 -5.99 -10.67 7.51
N ASP A 214 -5.00 -10.88 8.38
CA ASP A 214 -4.40 -9.83 9.19
C ASP A 214 -3.80 -8.72 8.33
N ARG A 215 -3.46 -8.99 7.06
CA ARG A 215 -3.02 -7.95 6.11
C ARG A 215 -4.11 -6.92 5.80
N PHE A 216 -5.36 -7.35 5.77
CA PHE A 216 -6.49 -6.43 5.60
C PHE A 216 -6.84 -5.74 6.91
N HIS A 217 -6.89 -6.50 8.00
CA HIS A 217 -7.26 -5.97 9.31
C HIS A 217 -6.25 -4.93 9.81
N ALA A 218 -4.95 -5.23 9.68
CA ALA A 218 -3.87 -4.32 10.09
C ALA A 218 -3.71 -3.10 9.16
N PHE A 219 -4.32 -3.06 7.98
CA PHE A 219 -4.37 -1.85 7.16
C PHE A 219 -5.70 -1.09 7.26
N SER A 220 -6.75 -1.71 7.79
CA SER A 220 -8.12 -1.18 7.77
C SER A 220 -8.28 0.20 8.45
N SER A 221 -7.55 0.45 9.53
CA SER A 221 -7.60 1.74 10.22
C SER A 221 -6.96 2.86 9.41
N VAL A 222 -5.90 2.55 8.64
CA VAL A 222 -5.27 3.48 7.70
C VAL A 222 -6.28 3.89 6.63
N GLN A 223 -6.98 2.92 6.04
CA GLN A 223 -8.05 3.19 5.07
C GLN A 223 -9.16 4.07 5.67
N SER A 224 -9.58 3.77 6.90
CA SER A 224 -10.68 4.49 7.56
C SER A 224 -10.34 5.97 7.78
N ILE A 225 -9.09 6.28 8.10
CA ILE A 225 -8.60 7.66 8.27
C ILE A 225 -8.41 8.35 6.92
N LEU A 226 -7.87 7.64 5.92
CA LEU A 226 -7.66 8.19 4.58
C LEU A 226 -8.97 8.53 3.85
N LYS A 227 -10.12 7.95 4.21
CA LYS A 227 -11.42 8.32 3.62
C LYS A 227 -11.72 9.82 3.69
N ALA A 228 -11.16 10.54 4.65
CA ALA A 228 -11.30 12.00 4.73
C ALA A 228 -10.61 12.74 3.57
N SER A 229 -9.54 12.16 3.02
CA SER A 229 -8.71 12.76 1.97
C SER A 229 -8.94 12.16 0.58
N TYR A 230 -9.44 10.92 0.51
CA TYR A 230 -9.62 10.15 -0.72
C TYR A 230 -11.12 9.90 -0.95
N PRO A 231 -11.75 10.56 -1.93
CA PRO A 231 -13.17 10.37 -2.24
C PRO A 231 -13.49 8.93 -2.62
N GLY A 232 -14.64 8.43 -2.18
CA GLY A 232 -15.12 7.08 -2.53
C GLY A 232 -14.67 5.98 -1.55
N ALA A 233 -14.78 4.73 -1.99
CA ALA A 233 -14.47 3.55 -1.18
C ALA A 233 -12.98 3.18 -1.22
N PHE A 234 -12.57 2.26 -0.33
CA PHE A 234 -11.27 1.58 -0.45
C PHE A 234 -11.50 0.10 -0.72
N ILE A 235 -11.31 -0.30 -1.97
CA ILE A 235 -11.63 -1.65 -2.44
C ILE A 235 -10.36 -2.47 -2.32
N GLN A 236 -10.37 -3.45 -1.43
CA GLN A 236 -9.20 -4.26 -1.08
C GLN A 236 -7.93 -3.42 -0.87
N GLY A 237 -8.04 -2.37 -0.06
CA GLY A 237 -6.90 -1.50 0.26
C GLY A 237 -6.61 -0.41 -0.77
N ILE A 238 -7.22 -0.44 -1.97
CA ILE A 238 -7.01 0.54 -3.04
C ILE A 238 -8.09 1.64 -3.03
N PRO A 239 -7.73 2.94 -3.04
CA PRO A 239 -8.70 4.03 -3.12
C PRO A 239 -9.38 4.07 -4.49
N GLU A 240 -10.72 4.10 -4.48
CA GLU A 240 -11.57 4.21 -5.67
C GLU A 240 -11.16 5.38 -6.57
N SER A 241 -10.86 6.56 -5.98
CA SER A 241 -10.47 7.76 -6.71
C SER A 241 -9.16 7.66 -7.50
N LEU A 242 -8.30 6.69 -7.19
CA LEU A 242 -6.99 6.51 -7.83
C LEU A 242 -6.78 5.07 -8.33
N LEU A 243 -7.87 4.32 -8.54
CA LEU A 243 -7.81 2.88 -8.84
C LEU A 243 -6.85 2.57 -9.98
N ALA A 244 -6.94 3.27 -11.11
CA ALA A 244 -6.11 3.00 -12.29
C ALA A 244 -4.61 3.14 -11.99
N GLN A 245 -4.20 4.20 -11.28
CA GLN A 245 -2.80 4.41 -10.93
C GLN A 245 -2.32 3.44 -9.84
N CYS A 246 -3.19 3.14 -8.88
CA CYS A 246 -2.92 2.20 -7.80
C CYS A 246 -2.93 0.73 -8.24
N LEU A 247 -3.35 0.42 -9.47
CA LEU A 247 -3.16 -0.91 -10.08
C LEU A 247 -1.76 -1.08 -10.69
N LEU A 248 -0.95 -0.03 -10.79
CA LEU A 248 0.39 -0.09 -11.42
C LEU A 248 1.52 -0.39 -10.42
N TRP A 249 1.20 -1.08 -9.32
CA TRP A 249 2.22 -1.67 -8.47
C TRP A 249 2.89 -2.84 -9.19
N GLU A 250 4.09 -3.23 -8.82
CA GLU A 250 4.75 -4.46 -9.26
C GLU A 250 5.35 -5.17 -8.04
N THR A 251 5.58 -6.47 -8.15
CA THR A 251 6.32 -7.16 -7.10
C THR A 251 7.81 -6.90 -7.28
N GLY A 252 8.51 -6.49 -6.22
CA GLY A 252 9.93 -6.15 -6.28
C GLY A 252 10.86 -7.19 -6.92
N ALA A 253 11.43 -6.83 -8.06
CA ALA A 253 12.75 -7.26 -8.50
C ALA A 253 13.67 -6.04 -8.68
N SER A 254 13.40 -4.94 -7.98
CA SER A 254 14.17 -3.71 -8.11
C SER A 254 15.54 -3.84 -7.44
N SER A 255 16.54 -4.15 -8.28
CA SER A 255 17.99 -4.09 -8.06
C SER A 255 18.57 -5.01 -6.97
N HIS A 256 19.45 -5.92 -7.44
CA HIS A 256 20.39 -6.78 -6.70
C HIS A 256 19.86 -8.13 -6.18
N ASN A 257 20.36 -9.20 -6.80
CA ASN A 257 20.20 -10.62 -6.45
C ASN A 257 18.75 -11.15 -6.57
N ASP A 258 18.60 -12.47 -6.55
CA ASP A 258 17.36 -13.06 -6.03
C ASP A 258 17.17 -12.42 -4.66
N LEU A 259 16.37 -11.35 -4.58
CA LEU A 259 16.13 -10.61 -3.36
C LEU A 259 15.41 -11.58 -2.44
N VAL A 260 16.23 -12.34 -1.70
CA VAL A 260 15.92 -12.81 -0.38
C VAL A 260 15.55 -11.53 0.33
N ASP A 261 14.25 -11.33 0.51
CA ASP A 261 13.73 -10.25 1.30
C ASP A 261 14.52 -10.28 2.62
N PRO A 262 15.33 -9.26 2.93
CA PRO A 262 16.22 -9.33 4.07
C PRO A 262 15.45 -9.37 5.40
N ILE A 263 14.14 -9.09 5.37
CA ILE A 263 13.21 -9.25 6.50
C ILE A 263 12.78 -10.70 6.65
N THR A 264 12.39 -11.34 5.55
CA THR A 264 11.64 -12.61 5.59
C THR A 264 12.48 -13.82 5.21
N GLY A 265 13.66 -13.62 4.63
CA GLY A 265 14.44 -14.70 4.04
C GLY A 265 13.80 -15.29 2.77
N ARG A 266 12.63 -14.80 2.35
CA ARG A 266 11.92 -15.31 1.17
C ARG A 266 12.49 -14.70 -0.09
N LYS A 267 12.79 -15.54 -1.06
CA LYS A 267 13.14 -15.10 -2.41
C LYS A 267 11.91 -14.45 -3.05
N ALA A 268 12.09 -13.39 -3.83
CA ALA A 268 11.02 -12.79 -4.63
C ALA A 268 10.23 -13.83 -5.47
N SER A 269 10.85 -14.95 -5.84
CA SER A 269 10.18 -16.07 -6.52
C SER A 269 9.08 -16.77 -5.71
N THR A 270 9.03 -16.63 -4.38
CA THR A 270 8.04 -17.30 -3.51
C THR A 270 6.85 -16.42 -3.11
N TRP A 271 6.79 -15.19 -3.61
CA TRP A 271 5.68 -14.28 -3.35
C TRP A 271 4.41 -14.73 -4.11
N SER A 272 3.31 -14.91 -3.41
CA SER A 272 2.04 -15.34 -4.02
C SER A 272 0.89 -14.48 -3.50
N CYS A 273 -0.16 -14.37 -4.32
CA CYS A 273 -1.45 -13.91 -3.86
C CYS A 273 -2.08 -15.01 -3.00
N HIS A 274 -2.69 -14.67 -1.87
CA HIS A 274 -3.48 -15.61 -1.07
C HIS A 274 -4.92 -15.68 -1.58
N ASN A 275 -5.09 -15.76 -2.90
CA ASN A 275 -6.41 -15.76 -3.52
C ASN A 275 -7.25 -16.94 -3.04
N ASP A 276 -6.68 -18.09 -2.71
CA ASP A 276 -7.45 -19.23 -2.16
C ASP A 276 -8.00 -18.99 -0.75
N PHE A 277 -7.48 -18.01 -0.02
CA PHE A 277 -7.90 -17.73 1.33
C PHE A 277 -9.16 -16.84 1.36
N VAL A 278 -10.12 -17.24 2.19
CA VAL A 278 -11.35 -16.49 2.47
C VAL A 278 -11.34 -16.10 3.95
N ASP A 279 -11.43 -14.81 4.22
CA ASP A 279 -11.57 -14.27 5.57
C ASP A 279 -12.80 -14.89 6.25
N PRO A 280 -12.63 -15.70 7.32
CA PRO A 280 -13.75 -16.36 7.99
C PRO A 280 -14.75 -15.38 8.59
N ALA A 281 -14.32 -14.16 8.90
CA ALA A 281 -15.12 -13.17 9.58
C ALA A 281 -15.91 -12.28 8.61
N THR A 282 -15.38 -12.05 7.41
CA THR A 282 -16.02 -11.16 6.42
C THR A 282 -16.45 -11.85 5.13
N GLY A 283 -16.03 -13.11 4.90
CA GLY A 283 -16.22 -13.83 3.64
C GLY A 283 -15.41 -13.26 2.47
N ARG A 284 -14.52 -12.30 2.73
CA ARG A 284 -13.72 -11.63 1.70
C ARG A 284 -12.63 -12.57 1.19
N LYS A 285 -12.57 -12.74 -0.13
CA LYS A 285 -11.46 -13.41 -0.83
C LYS A 285 -10.41 -12.38 -1.24
N ALA A 286 -9.13 -12.68 -1.04
CA ALA A 286 -8.06 -11.80 -1.52
C ALA A 286 -7.97 -11.86 -3.05
N SER A 287 -7.67 -10.73 -3.68
CA SER A 287 -7.60 -10.65 -5.14
C SER A 287 -6.23 -10.42 -5.70
N SER A 288 -5.97 -11.04 -6.84
CA SER A 288 -4.70 -10.96 -7.54
C SER A 288 -4.41 -9.54 -8.03
N TRP A 289 -5.44 -8.76 -8.38
CA TRP A 289 -5.28 -7.39 -8.85
C TRP A 289 -4.95 -6.37 -7.75
N SER A 290 -5.24 -6.70 -6.48
CA SER A 290 -4.93 -5.83 -5.35
C SER A 290 -3.62 -6.23 -4.67
N TRP A 291 -2.74 -5.27 -4.43
CA TRP A 291 -1.46 -5.49 -3.78
C TRP A 291 -1.58 -6.03 -2.34
N ILE A 292 -2.70 -5.75 -1.66
CA ILE A 292 -2.86 -6.14 -0.25
C ILE A 292 -3.06 -7.66 -0.10
N GLY A 293 -3.48 -8.36 -1.17
CA GLY A 293 -3.63 -9.81 -1.17
C GLY A 293 -2.32 -10.60 -1.33
N TRP A 294 -1.23 -9.93 -1.70
CA TRP A 294 0.05 -10.58 -2.01
C TRP A 294 0.95 -10.69 -0.80
N SER A 295 1.72 -11.79 -0.68
CA SER A 295 2.89 -11.83 0.18
C SER A 295 4.08 -11.16 -0.51
N GLY A 296 4.83 -10.35 0.24
CA GLY A 296 6.03 -9.68 -0.24
C GLY A 296 5.87 -8.20 -0.54
N SER A 297 7.00 -7.61 -0.93
CA SER A 297 7.17 -6.17 -1.13
C SER A 297 6.69 -5.75 -2.52
N ILE A 298 5.89 -4.69 -2.58
CA ILE A 298 5.48 -4.05 -3.82
C ILE A 298 6.20 -2.74 -4.03
N TYR A 299 6.25 -2.30 -5.29
CA TYR A 299 6.83 -1.03 -5.70
C TYR A 299 6.00 -0.38 -6.80
N TYR A 300 6.02 0.94 -6.88
CA TYR A 300 5.45 1.72 -7.97
C TYR A 300 6.58 2.33 -8.83
N THR A 301 7.51 1.50 -9.30
CA THR A 301 8.72 1.94 -10.03
C THR A 301 8.41 2.74 -11.29
N ILE A 302 7.30 2.40 -11.95
CA ILE A 302 6.77 3.11 -13.10
C ILE A 302 6.58 4.63 -12.82
N PHE A 303 6.38 5.01 -11.56
CA PHE A 303 6.24 6.39 -11.10
C PHE A 303 7.48 6.95 -10.40
N ALA A 304 8.47 6.12 -10.05
CA ALA A 304 9.59 6.47 -9.15
C ALA A 304 10.47 7.64 -9.64
N ASP A 305 10.46 7.95 -10.94
CA ASP A 305 11.20 9.08 -11.51
C ASP A 305 10.34 10.27 -11.99
N ARG A 306 9.00 10.19 -11.91
CA ARG A 306 8.15 10.91 -12.89
C ARG A 306 6.95 11.69 -12.38
N ILE A 307 6.72 11.77 -11.06
CA ILE A 307 5.62 12.59 -10.50
C ILE A 307 5.72 14.09 -10.91
N ARG A 308 6.89 14.55 -11.39
CA ARG A 308 7.08 15.92 -11.90
C ARG A 308 7.06 16.09 -13.42
N THR A 309 7.07 15.02 -14.22
CA THR A 309 7.34 15.12 -15.67
C THR A 309 6.44 14.29 -16.58
N SER A 310 5.79 13.22 -16.11
CA SER A 310 4.81 12.50 -16.94
C SER A 310 3.52 13.30 -17.01
N ARG A 311 3.25 13.87 -18.18
CA ARG A 311 1.91 14.38 -18.48
C ARG A 311 1.01 13.15 -18.65
N THR A 312 0.23 12.88 -17.60
CA THR A 312 -1.00 12.05 -17.58
C THR A 312 -0.81 10.53 -17.72
N CYS A 313 -0.84 9.80 -16.60
CA CYS A 313 -1.29 8.40 -16.56
C CYS A 313 -2.81 8.42 -16.39
N GLU A 314 -3.54 8.02 -17.42
CA GLU A 314 -5.00 8.10 -17.48
C GLU A 314 -5.61 6.70 -17.53
N GLY A 315 -6.60 6.46 -16.67
CA GLY A 315 -7.35 5.20 -16.67
C GLY A 315 -8.14 5.06 -17.98
N LEU A 316 -7.91 3.95 -18.68
CA LEU A 316 -8.59 3.61 -19.94
C LEU A 316 -9.91 2.89 -19.74
N VAL A 317 -10.13 2.37 -18.53
CA VAL A 317 -11.17 1.40 -18.23
C VAL A 317 -12.09 1.96 -17.16
N SER A 318 -13.39 1.95 -17.44
CA SER A 318 -14.42 2.13 -16.42
C SER A 318 -14.58 0.81 -15.66
N TRP A 319 -14.34 0.85 -14.35
CA TRP A 319 -14.31 -0.34 -13.51
C TRP A 319 -15.55 -0.44 -12.63
N TYR A 320 -16.02 -1.67 -12.45
CA TYR A 320 -17.09 -2.04 -11.52
C TYR A 320 -16.61 -3.13 -10.59
N VAL A 321 -17.17 -3.23 -9.38
CA VAL A 321 -16.82 -4.27 -8.42
C VAL A 321 -18.01 -5.13 -8.05
N SER A 322 -17.76 -6.39 -7.69
CA SER A 322 -18.79 -7.28 -7.15
C SER A 322 -18.23 -8.21 -6.07
N LEU A 323 -19.11 -8.69 -5.19
CA LEU A 323 -18.77 -9.62 -4.11
C LEU A 323 -18.42 -11.01 -4.67
N LYS A 324 -19.26 -11.51 -5.57
CA LYS A 324 -19.09 -12.76 -6.32
C LYS A 324 -19.06 -12.46 -7.82
N LYS A 325 -18.45 -13.34 -8.61
CA LYS A 325 -18.34 -13.24 -10.08
C LYS A 325 -19.64 -12.76 -10.75
N ASP A 326 -20.77 -13.41 -10.41
CA ASP A 326 -22.07 -13.15 -11.05
C ASP A 326 -23.05 -12.32 -10.18
N SER A 327 -22.54 -11.69 -9.12
CA SER A 327 -23.36 -10.82 -8.25
C SER A 327 -23.47 -9.38 -8.81
N PRO A 328 -24.40 -8.55 -8.29
CA PRO A 328 -24.56 -7.17 -8.72
C PRO A 328 -23.25 -6.39 -8.73
N ARG A 329 -23.08 -5.59 -9.78
CA ARG A 329 -21.87 -4.79 -10.02
C ARG A 329 -22.09 -3.35 -9.58
N TYR A 330 -21.12 -2.81 -8.85
CA TYR A 330 -21.14 -1.43 -8.36
C TYR A 330 -20.08 -0.61 -9.08
N PRO A 331 -20.40 0.57 -9.63
CA PRO A 331 -19.42 1.41 -10.33
C PRO A 331 -18.35 1.93 -9.39
N VAL A 332 -17.10 1.99 -9.85
CA VAL A 332 -15.94 2.41 -9.04
C VAL A 332 -15.18 3.54 -9.71
N SER A 333 -14.75 3.35 -10.95
CA SER A 333 -14.02 4.40 -11.68
C SER A 333 -14.61 4.57 -13.06
N VAL A 334 -14.54 5.79 -13.56
CA VAL A 334 -14.92 6.14 -14.93
C VAL A 334 -13.64 6.48 -15.69
N ALA A 335 -13.50 5.93 -16.89
CA ALA A 335 -12.40 6.30 -17.77
C ALA A 335 -12.47 7.79 -18.13
N LYS A 336 -11.34 8.48 -18.15
CA LYS A 336 -11.29 9.94 -18.35
C LYS A 336 -11.74 10.34 -19.77
N GLU A 337 -11.40 9.53 -20.76
CA GLU A 337 -11.90 9.60 -22.11
C GLU A 337 -12.09 8.16 -22.63
N GLU A 338 -13.33 7.73 -22.89
CA GLU A 338 -13.58 6.50 -23.66
C GLU A 338 -13.18 6.76 -25.13
N ARG A 339 -11.88 6.71 -25.43
CA ARG A 339 -11.40 6.74 -26.82
C ARG A 339 -11.46 5.34 -27.43
N TRP A 340 -12.68 4.87 -27.66
CA TRP A 340 -12.91 3.75 -28.57
C TRP A 340 -13.55 4.24 -29.86
N ALA A 341 -12.87 3.99 -30.98
CA ALA A 341 -13.40 4.21 -32.32
C ALA A 341 -14.06 2.92 -32.81
N GLY A 342 -15.39 2.91 -32.89
CA GLY A 342 -16.21 1.96 -33.64
C GLY A 342 -17.50 2.66 -34.09
N PRO A 343 -18.08 2.36 -35.27
CA PRO A 343 -18.89 3.30 -36.02
C PRO A 343 -20.22 3.66 -35.34
N ARG A 344 -20.72 4.84 -35.77
CA ARG A 344 -21.91 5.58 -35.33
C ARG A 344 -23.09 4.74 -34.80
N LYS A 345 -23.70 5.31 -33.76
CA LYS A 345 -25.11 5.22 -33.36
C LYS A 345 -26.03 4.64 -34.45
N VAL A 346 -26.74 3.58 -34.09
CA VAL A 346 -28.15 3.45 -34.48
C VAL A 346 -28.96 3.74 -33.23
N GLU A 347 -29.55 4.93 -33.19
CA GLU A 347 -30.65 5.25 -32.29
C GLU A 347 -31.90 4.51 -32.78
N SER A 348 -32.63 3.87 -31.87
CA SER A 348 -34.08 3.78 -31.96
C SER A 348 -34.70 3.58 -30.58
N HIS A 349 -35.17 4.70 -30.02
CA HIS A 349 -36.29 4.88 -29.07
C HIS A 349 -36.21 4.15 -27.71
N SER A 350 -36.55 4.76 -26.56
CA SER A 350 -37.59 5.77 -26.33
C SER A 350 -37.31 6.60 -25.07
N SER A 351 -37.88 7.78 -25.10
CA SER A 351 -37.68 8.96 -24.28
C SER A 351 -38.27 8.85 -22.87
N ALA A 352 -37.59 9.44 -21.88
CA ALA A 352 -38.24 10.13 -20.77
C ALA A 352 -37.37 11.29 -20.26
N SER A 353 -37.94 12.48 -20.39
CA SER A 353 -37.53 13.87 -20.12
C SER A 353 -36.73 14.10 -18.82
N ILE A 354 -35.59 14.80 -18.88
CA ILE A 354 -35.39 16.25 -18.61
C ILE A 354 -35.96 16.73 -17.27
N LEU A 355 -35.07 17.20 -16.38
CA LEU A 355 -35.21 18.51 -15.73
C LEU A 355 -33.83 19.15 -15.55
N SER A 356 -33.51 20.06 -16.46
CA SER A 356 -32.53 21.12 -16.28
C SER A 356 -33.12 22.20 -15.38
N LEU A 357 -32.34 22.73 -14.44
CA LEU A 357 -32.57 24.06 -13.87
C LEU A 357 -31.23 24.74 -13.60
N ASN A 358 -30.96 25.75 -14.42
CA ASN A 358 -30.01 26.82 -14.14
C ASN A 358 -30.53 27.68 -12.98
N ALA A 359 -29.64 28.20 -12.13
CA ALA A 359 -29.55 29.63 -11.85
C ALA A 359 -28.45 29.93 -10.81
N SER A 360 -27.67 30.95 -11.16
CA SER A 360 -26.84 31.78 -10.31
C SER A 360 -27.58 32.37 -9.10
N SER A 361 -26.94 32.39 -7.93
CA SER A 361 -27.00 33.54 -7.01
C SER A 361 -25.85 33.50 -6.02
N SER A 362 -25.11 34.60 -6.00
CA SER A 362 -24.23 35.05 -4.93
C SER A 362 -24.84 34.88 -3.54
N GLY A 363 -24.17 34.12 -2.68
CA GLY A 363 -24.47 34.02 -1.25
C GLY A 363 -23.16 34.04 -0.47
N ARG A 364 -22.75 35.25 -0.07
CA ARG A 364 -21.63 35.50 0.83
C ARG A 364 -22.09 35.06 2.22
N LEU A 365 -21.60 33.92 2.72
CA LEU A 365 -21.79 33.52 4.11
C LEU A 365 -20.61 34.05 4.92
N ASP A 366 -20.83 35.20 5.58
CA ASP A 366 -20.05 35.62 6.73
C ASP A 366 -20.23 34.59 7.85
N MET A 367 -19.14 33.95 8.26
CA MET A 367 -19.08 33.26 9.55
C MET A 367 -18.19 34.08 10.48
N SER A 368 -18.83 34.93 11.27
CA SER A 368 -18.24 35.53 12.46
C SER A 368 -17.92 34.42 13.46
N LEU A 369 -16.64 34.32 13.83
CA LEU A 369 -16.18 33.50 14.96
C LEU A 369 -16.75 34.08 16.26
N GLU A 370 -17.63 33.33 16.92
CA GLU A 370 -17.80 33.43 18.37
C GLU A 370 -17.18 32.19 19.02
N THR A 371 -16.11 32.44 19.77
CA THR A 371 -15.37 31.47 20.57
C THR A 371 -16.15 31.14 21.84
N GLN A 372 -16.74 29.94 21.92
CA GLN A 372 -16.98 29.28 23.22
C GLN A 372 -16.69 27.79 23.11
N GLY A 373 -15.84 27.32 24.04
CA GLY A 373 -15.34 25.96 24.07
C GLY A 373 -16.43 24.94 24.37
N SER A 374 -16.48 23.89 23.56
CA SER A 374 -17.02 22.60 23.95
C SER A 374 -16.26 21.50 23.21
N GLU A 375 -15.83 20.48 23.95
CA GLU A 375 -15.22 19.26 23.42
C GLU A 375 -16.26 18.52 22.56
N HIS A 376 -16.17 18.65 21.25
CA HIS A 376 -16.99 17.83 20.35
C HIS A 376 -16.41 16.41 20.27
N ILE A 377 -16.93 15.55 21.15
CA ILE A 377 -16.85 14.10 20.99
C ILE A 377 -17.71 13.74 19.78
N VAL A 378 -17.08 13.39 18.66
CA VAL A 378 -17.77 12.75 17.52
C VAL A 378 -18.08 11.32 17.95
N SER A 379 -19.27 11.10 18.50
CA SER A 379 -19.80 9.75 18.75
C SER A 379 -20.20 9.12 17.41
N PHE A 380 -19.56 8.01 17.05
CA PHE A 380 -20.03 7.15 15.96
C PHE A 380 -21.26 6.38 16.45
N ALA A 381 -22.45 6.84 16.06
CA ALA A 381 -23.68 6.12 16.32
C ALA A 381 -23.67 4.80 15.54
N ALA A 382 -23.86 3.70 16.26
CA ALA A 382 -24.14 2.40 15.70
C ALA A 382 -25.65 2.33 15.42
N ASP A 383 -26.07 2.41 14.15
CA ASP A 383 -27.42 1.99 13.72
C ASP A 383 -27.49 1.76 12.20
N SER A 384 -27.63 0.48 11.81
CA SER A 384 -28.29 -0.06 10.59
C SER A 384 -27.79 -1.50 10.31
N PRO A 385 -28.67 -2.48 10.02
CA PRO A 385 -28.27 -3.87 9.75
C PRO A 385 -27.86 -4.15 8.30
N GLU A 386 -27.91 -3.16 7.40
CA GLU A 386 -27.33 -3.30 6.05
C GLU A 386 -26.08 -2.42 5.88
N PRO A 387 -24.95 -3.01 5.42
CA PRO A 387 -23.73 -2.25 5.19
C PRO A 387 -23.98 -1.18 4.13
N SER A 388 -23.48 0.02 4.37
CA SER A 388 -23.51 1.10 3.39
C SER A 388 -22.93 0.64 2.04
N MET A 389 -23.32 1.27 0.92
CA MET A 389 -22.73 0.95 -0.40
C MET A 389 -21.20 1.01 -0.37
N LEU A 390 -20.63 1.91 0.44
CA LEU A 390 -19.19 2.04 0.65
C LEU A 390 -18.59 0.81 1.35
N GLU A 391 -19.26 0.30 2.39
CA GLU A 391 -18.84 -0.91 3.10
C GLU A 391 -18.98 -2.16 2.21
N THR A 392 -20.04 -2.23 1.42
CA THR A 392 -20.25 -3.29 0.42
C THR A 392 -19.11 -3.31 -0.60
N LYS A 393 -18.76 -2.15 -1.17
CA LYS A 393 -17.61 -2.02 -2.10
C LYS A 393 -16.29 -2.48 -1.47
N ASN A 394 -16.06 -2.19 -0.19
CA ASN A 394 -14.82 -2.61 0.49
C ASN A 394 -14.70 -4.14 0.62
N LEU A 395 -15.81 -4.88 0.58
CA LEU A 395 -15.85 -6.34 0.66
C LEU A 395 -15.76 -7.01 -0.72
N CYS A 396 -15.86 -6.28 -1.82
CA CYS A 396 -15.85 -6.85 -3.16
C CYS A 396 -14.49 -7.43 -3.54
N SER A 397 -14.52 -8.65 -4.10
CA SER A 397 -13.34 -9.37 -4.58
C SER A 397 -13.13 -9.25 -6.09
N PHE A 398 -14.19 -9.03 -6.87
CA PHE A 398 -14.07 -9.05 -8.33
C PHE A 398 -14.08 -7.64 -8.90
N LEU A 399 -13.21 -7.39 -9.89
CA LEU A 399 -13.19 -6.16 -10.67
C LEU A 399 -13.61 -6.46 -12.11
N HIS A 400 -14.59 -5.73 -12.62
CA HIS A 400 -15.18 -5.93 -13.95
C HIS A 400 -14.93 -4.70 -14.80
N GLY A 401 -14.51 -4.93 -16.03
CA GLY A 401 -14.28 -3.87 -16.99
C GLY A 401 -14.32 -4.41 -18.40
N ARG A 402 -14.31 -3.49 -19.36
CA ARG A 402 -14.06 -3.81 -20.75
C ARG A 402 -12.69 -3.26 -21.11
N VAL A 403 -11.77 -4.13 -21.53
CA VAL A 403 -10.34 -3.80 -21.66
C VAL A 403 -9.82 -4.15 -23.05
N PRO A 404 -8.93 -3.34 -23.65
CA PRO A 404 -8.22 -3.75 -24.84
C PRO A 404 -7.21 -4.85 -24.49
N THR A 405 -7.10 -5.85 -25.35
CA THR A 405 -6.16 -6.99 -25.18
C THR A 405 -5.26 -7.15 -26.41
N ALA A 406 -4.02 -7.55 -26.16
CA ALA A 406 -3.01 -7.81 -27.17
C ALA A 406 -2.07 -8.95 -26.72
N ARG A 407 -1.43 -9.62 -27.68
CA ARG A 407 -0.48 -10.71 -27.41
C ARG A 407 0.92 -10.34 -27.86
N PHE A 408 1.89 -10.65 -27.02
CA PHE A 408 3.32 -10.40 -27.30
C PHE A 408 4.14 -11.65 -27.02
N LYS A 409 5.28 -11.77 -27.71
CA LYS A 409 6.27 -12.80 -27.43
C LYS A 409 7.22 -12.32 -26.35
N VAL A 410 7.53 -13.20 -25.43
CA VAL A 410 8.56 -12.99 -24.40
C VAL A 410 9.94 -13.28 -24.99
N HIS A 411 10.88 -12.38 -24.71
CA HIS A 411 12.30 -12.55 -25.01
C HIS A 411 13.13 -12.18 -23.80
N PHE A 412 14.09 -13.03 -23.42
CA PHE A 412 15.00 -12.76 -22.31
C PHE A 412 16.28 -12.09 -22.79
N GLU A 413 16.65 -10.99 -22.14
CA GLU A 413 17.95 -10.34 -22.36
C GLU A 413 19.06 -11.15 -21.66
N CYS A 414 20.06 -11.63 -22.42
CA CYS A 414 21.18 -12.40 -21.90
C CYS A 414 22.48 -11.57 -21.96
N THR A 415 22.93 -11.03 -20.83
CA THR A 415 24.26 -10.40 -20.75
C THR A 415 25.31 -11.49 -20.55
N LYS A 416 26.13 -11.73 -21.59
CA LYS A 416 27.35 -12.56 -21.47
C LYS A 416 28.32 -11.88 -20.50
N VAL A 417 28.44 -12.42 -19.28
CA VAL A 417 29.56 -12.40 -18.30
C VAL A 417 28.95 -12.46 -16.89
N ALA A 418 29.03 -13.64 -16.27
CA ALA A 418 28.99 -14.01 -14.85
C ALA A 418 28.07 -13.32 -13.79
N GLU A 419 27.41 -12.19 -14.00
CA GLU A 419 26.51 -11.55 -13.00
C GLU A 419 25.29 -10.88 -13.70
N ARG A 420 24.08 -11.31 -13.30
CA ARG A 420 22.74 -11.13 -13.95
C ARG A 420 22.30 -9.66 -14.12
N PRO A 421 21.40 -9.34 -15.10
CA PRO A 421 19.95 -9.33 -14.82
C PRO A 421 19.08 -9.97 -15.94
N PHE A 422 18.05 -10.74 -15.56
CA PHE A 422 17.06 -11.30 -16.50
C PHE A 422 15.90 -10.31 -16.70
N ARG A 423 15.95 -9.50 -17.77
CA ARG A 423 14.82 -8.66 -18.19
C ARG A 423 13.91 -9.41 -19.15
N VAL A 424 12.61 -9.16 -19.04
CA VAL A 424 11.58 -9.74 -19.92
C VAL A 424 11.19 -8.68 -20.95
N LEU A 425 11.78 -8.79 -22.14
CA LEU A 425 11.41 -7.96 -23.28
C LEU A 425 10.15 -8.53 -23.94
N LEU A 426 9.27 -7.63 -24.35
CA LEU A 426 8.11 -7.95 -25.16
C LEU A 426 8.45 -7.59 -26.60
N CYS A 427 8.34 -8.57 -27.49
CA CYS A 427 8.59 -8.36 -28.92
C CYS A 427 7.31 -8.69 -29.72
N GLU A 428 7.15 -8.01 -30.86
CA GLU A 428 6.14 -8.27 -31.88
C GLU A 428 6.32 -9.67 -32.48
N LYS A 429 5.34 -10.15 -33.27
CA LYS A 429 5.49 -11.42 -33.99
C LYS A 429 6.71 -11.43 -34.93
N SER A 430 7.07 -10.26 -35.47
CA SER A 430 8.25 -10.03 -36.31
C SER A 430 9.58 -10.10 -35.57
N GLY A 431 9.57 -10.09 -34.23
CA GLY A 431 10.77 -10.00 -33.39
C GLY A 431 11.23 -8.56 -33.11
N ASP A 432 10.45 -7.54 -33.48
CA ASP A 432 10.75 -6.15 -33.15
C ASP A 432 10.34 -5.82 -31.71
N TYR A 433 11.08 -4.93 -31.05
CA TYR A 433 10.83 -4.54 -29.67
C TYR A 433 9.50 -3.77 -29.51
N ALA A 434 8.62 -4.29 -28.65
CA ALA A 434 7.32 -3.73 -28.31
C ALA A 434 7.31 -3.02 -26.94
N GLY A 435 8.01 -3.57 -25.96
CA GLY A 435 7.95 -3.11 -24.58
C GLY A 435 8.68 -4.01 -23.59
N VAL A 436 8.32 -3.88 -22.31
CA VAL A 436 8.93 -4.66 -21.23
C VAL A 436 7.88 -5.10 -20.23
N LEU A 437 8.11 -6.25 -19.60
CA LEU A 437 7.38 -6.72 -18.44
C LEU A 437 8.25 -6.51 -17.19
N CYS A 438 7.69 -5.90 -16.15
CA CYS A 438 8.44 -5.42 -15.00
C CYS A 438 8.76 -6.49 -13.96
N GLY A 439 8.09 -7.63 -13.95
CA GLY A 439 8.30 -8.65 -12.91
C GLY A 439 8.85 -9.99 -13.41
N ARG A 440 8.33 -11.08 -12.85
CA ARG A 440 9.07 -12.34 -12.65
C ARG A 440 9.27 -13.14 -13.92
N SER A 441 10.54 -13.27 -14.32
CA SER A 441 10.98 -14.15 -15.40
C SER A 441 10.74 -15.64 -15.13
N GLY A 442 10.66 -16.07 -13.87
CA GLY A 442 10.62 -17.50 -13.51
C GLY A 442 9.36 -18.27 -13.94
N LEU A 443 8.27 -17.58 -14.29
CA LEU A 443 7.04 -18.21 -14.82
C LEU A 443 7.03 -18.29 -16.35
N LEU A 444 7.95 -17.58 -17.01
CA LEU A 444 7.93 -17.36 -18.45
C LEU A 444 8.98 -18.22 -19.15
N GLN A 445 8.69 -18.58 -20.40
CA GLN A 445 9.61 -19.28 -21.29
C GLN A 445 10.00 -18.40 -22.48
N GLU A 446 11.21 -18.63 -23.00
CA GLU A 446 11.72 -17.91 -24.17
C GLU A 446 10.80 -18.16 -25.37
N GLY A 447 10.36 -17.10 -26.03
CA GLY A 447 9.42 -17.16 -27.15
C GLY A 447 7.96 -17.43 -26.77
N GLN A 448 7.64 -17.60 -25.48
CA GLN A 448 6.25 -17.78 -25.03
C GLN A 448 5.39 -16.58 -25.44
N SER A 449 4.20 -16.86 -25.97
CA SER A 449 3.21 -15.81 -26.22
C SER A 449 2.36 -15.61 -24.97
N ILE A 450 2.32 -14.36 -24.48
CA ILE A 450 1.49 -13.97 -23.33
C ILE A 450 0.43 -12.96 -23.74
N GLU A 451 -0.68 -12.96 -23.02
CA GLU A 451 -1.79 -12.03 -23.22
C GLU A 451 -1.73 -10.90 -22.19
N LEU A 452 -1.80 -9.66 -22.68
CA LEU A 452 -1.77 -8.45 -21.88
C LEU A 452 -3.09 -7.68 -22.03
N ILE A 453 -3.55 -7.07 -20.94
CA ILE A 453 -4.70 -6.15 -20.95
C ILE A 453 -4.24 -4.73 -20.59
N ALA A 454 -4.59 -3.72 -21.40
CA ALA A 454 -4.21 -2.34 -21.04
C ALA A 454 -5.19 -1.77 -20.02
N ILE A 455 -4.64 -1.12 -19.00
CA ILE A 455 -5.43 -0.53 -17.90
C ILE A 455 -5.26 0.98 -17.82
N SER A 456 -4.14 1.51 -18.29
CA SER A 456 -3.91 2.95 -18.38
C SER A 456 -3.05 3.31 -19.58
N GLY A 457 -3.15 4.57 -20.04
CA GLY A 457 -2.32 5.12 -21.10
C GLY A 457 -1.58 6.36 -20.63
N GLY A 458 -0.44 6.65 -21.27
CA GLY A 458 0.32 7.85 -20.96
C GLY A 458 1.34 8.24 -22.02
N SER A 459 1.97 9.40 -21.81
CA SER A 459 3.01 9.93 -22.69
C SER A 459 4.13 10.60 -21.89
N THR A 460 5.33 10.63 -22.48
CA THR A 460 6.51 11.24 -21.85
C THR A 460 7.47 11.81 -22.90
N GLU A 461 8.20 12.87 -22.57
CA GLU A 461 9.21 13.44 -23.48
C GLU A 461 10.43 12.51 -23.59
N ALA A 462 10.88 12.24 -24.82
CA ALA A 462 11.98 11.32 -25.10
C ALA A 462 13.34 11.81 -24.56
N GLU A 463 13.58 13.13 -24.54
CA GLU A 463 14.86 13.70 -24.04
C GLU A 463 14.99 13.68 -22.51
N GLN A 464 13.88 13.77 -21.77
CA GLN A 464 13.90 13.69 -20.31
C GLN A 464 14.23 12.28 -19.81
N CYS A 465 13.95 11.24 -20.62
CA CYS A 465 14.41 9.87 -20.38
C CYS A 465 15.95 9.74 -20.44
N CYS A 466 16.65 10.63 -21.15
CA CYS A 466 18.08 10.51 -21.42
C CYS A 466 18.98 11.45 -20.57
N LYS A 467 18.48 12.64 -20.17
CA LYS A 467 19.32 13.71 -19.57
C LYS A 467 19.53 13.66 -18.06
N ARG A 468 18.68 12.98 -17.27
CA ARG A 468 18.78 12.97 -15.79
C ARG A 468 19.68 11.88 -15.19
N HIS A 469 20.21 10.96 -16.00
CA HIS A 469 20.83 9.72 -15.50
C HIS A 469 22.36 9.66 -15.59
N ARG A 470 23.05 10.80 -15.75
CA ARG A 470 24.52 10.85 -15.62
C ARG A 470 25.03 10.83 -14.18
N THR A 471 24.17 11.06 -13.18
CA THR A 471 24.61 11.22 -11.78
C THR A 471 24.06 10.18 -10.80
N SER A 472 23.08 9.33 -11.17
CA SER A 472 22.47 8.36 -10.24
C SER A 472 22.62 6.88 -10.62
N GLY A 473 23.21 6.54 -11.77
CA GLY A 473 23.42 5.13 -12.20
C GLY A 473 22.14 4.31 -12.46
N LEU A 474 20.97 4.82 -12.10
CA LEU A 474 19.66 4.21 -12.28
C LEU A 474 18.91 4.99 -13.36
N VAL A 475 18.91 4.47 -14.58
CA VAL A 475 17.86 4.76 -15.57
C VAL A 475 16.67 3.89 -15.16
N PRO A 476 15.41 4.35 -15.17
CA PRO A 476 14.28 3.44 -15.06
C PRO A 476 14.35 2.52 -16.28
N GLU A 477 14.67 1.25 -16.04
CA GLU A 477 15.09 0.23 -17.00
C GLU A 477 14.13 0.06 -18.20
N ILE A 478 12.89 0.53 -18.03
CA ILE A 478 11.78 0.57 -18.99
C ILE A 478 12.05 1.44 -20.23
N PHE A 479 13.05 2.34 -20.19
CA PHE A 479 13.38 3.27 -21.27
C PHE A 479 14.81 3.10 -21.82
N VAL A 480 15.55 2.12 -21.32
CA VAL A 480 16.89 1.81 -21.80
C VAL A 480 16.72 1.15 -23.17
N LYS A 481 17.36 1.71 -24.21
CA LYS A 481 17.52 1.03 -25.50
C LYS A 481 17.97 -0.41 -25.20
N PRO A 482 17.26 -1.45 -25.68
CA PRO A 482 17.79 -2.80 -25.57
C PRO A 482 19.23 -2.80 -26.11
N PRO A 483 20.16 -3.55 -25.49
CA PRO A 483 21.47 -3.72 -26.09
C PRO A 483 21.26 -4.24 -27.52
N PRO A 484 22.15 -3.89 -28.46
CA PRO A 484 22.09 -4.42 -29.83
C PRO A 484 22.37 -5.92 -29.81
N ASN A 485 21.37 -6.71 -29.45
CA ASN A 485 21.36 -8.16 -29.54
C ASN A 485 20.70 -8.57 -30.87
N GLU A 486 21.18 -9.66 -31.46
CA GLU A 486 20.75 -10.14 -32.78
C GLU A 486 19.26 -10.58 -32.82
N ASN A 487 18.62 -10.79 -31.66
CA ASN A 487 17.33 -11.48 -31.56
C ASN A 487 16.08 -10.60 -31.31
N CYS A 488 16.20 -9.39 -30.75
CA CYS A 488 15.06 -8.45 -30.68
C CYS A 488 15.49 -7.10 -31.26
N ARG A 489 14.90 -6.74 -32.40
CA ARG A 489 15.28 -5.57 -33.18
C ARG A 489 14.68 -4.33 -32.57
N VAL A 490 15.52 -3.37 -32.22
CA VAL A 490 15.07 -2.06 -31.72
C VAL A 490 14.80 -1.17 -32.92
N PRO A 491 13.54 -0.82 -33.23
CA PRO A 491 13.28 0.13 -34.31
C PRO A 491 13.89 1.50 -33.95
N PRO A 492 14.33 2.28 -34.95
CA PRO A 492 14.86 3.62 -34.72
C PRO A 492 13.82 4.45 -33.95
N ILE A 493 14.28 5.16 -32.91
CA ILE A 493 13.42 6.06 -32.14
C ILE A 493 12.89 7.09 -33.15
N PRO A 494 11.56 7.17 -33.37
CA PRO A 494 11.02 8.16 -34.28
C PRO A 494 11.43 9.55 -33.80
N ASP A 495 11.60 10.49 -34.74
CA ASP A 495 11.97 11.90 -34.49
C ASP A 495 10.93 12.68 -33.65
N LYS A 496 9.97 11.96 -33.06
CA LYS A 496 8.92 12.42 -32.16
C LYS A 496 9.53 12.75 -30.81
N ARG A 497 9.29 13.98 -30.35
CA ARG A 497 9.61 14.45 -28.99
C ARG A 497 8.92 13.64 -27.87
N LEU A 498 7.89 12.84 -28.17
CA LEU A 498 7.04 12.15 -27.19
C LEU A 498 7.02 10.63 -27.44
N TYR A 499 7.20 9.86 -26.36
CA TYR A 499 7.00 8.42 -26.29
C TYR A 499 5.63 8.15 -25.63
N GLU A 500 4.72 7.53 -26.38
CA GLU A 500 3.39 7.12 -25.90
C GLU A 500 3.34 5.63 -25.58
N PHE A 501 2.62 5.26 -24.53
CA PHE A 501 2.58 3.91 -24.01
C PHE A 501 1.24 3.52 -23.40
N TYR A 502 1.05 2.22 -23.28
CA TYR A 502 0.06 1.59 -22.42
C TYR A 502 0.73 0.87 -21.27
N ASP A 503 0.20 1.06 -20.07
CA ASP A 503 0.51 0.20 -18.93
C ASP A 503 -0.51 -0.93 -18.92
N ALA A 504 0.01 -2.16 -18.87
CA ALA A 504 -0.76 -3.36 -19.11
C ALA A 504 -0.48 -4.44 -18.05
N LEU A 505 -1.52 -5.16 -17.67
CA LEU A 505 -1.40 -6.32 -16.78
C LEU A 505 -1.18 -7.56 -17.63
N TRP A 506 -0.21 -8.40 -17.25
CA TRP A 506 -0.18 -9.79 -17.68
C TRP A 506 -1.15 -10.58 -16.82
N VAL A 507 -2.08 -11.29 -17.46
CA VAL A 507 -3.10 -12.10 -16.81
C VAL A 507 -3.09 -13.53 -17.33
N GLU A 508 -3.52 -14.46 -16.49
CA GLU A 508 -3.87 -15.82 -16.89
C GLU A 508 -5.32 -16.09 -16.49
N TYR A 509 -6.03 -16.87 -17.32
CA TYR A 509 -7.43 -17.16 -17.11
C TYR A 509 -7.61 -18.54 -16.47
N GLU A 510 -8.47 -18.61 -15.47
CA GLU A 510 -8.93 -19.84 -14.84
C GLU A 510 -10.44 -19.72 -14.62
N ASP A 511 -11.22 -20.65 -15.16
CA ASP A 511 -12.69 -20.66 -15.10
C ASP A 511 -13.36 -19.33 -15.50
N GLY A 512 -12.80 -18.67 -16.51
CA GLY A 512 -13.30 -17.39 -17.02
C GLY A 512 -13.07 -16.20 -16.08
N VAL A 513 -12.20 -16.34 -15.09
CA VAL A 513 -11.68 -15.26 -14.25
C VAL A 513 -10.22 -15.03 -14.61
N ALA A 514 -9.85 -13.78 -14.84
CA ALA A 514 -8.48 -13.39 -15.09
C ALA A 514 -7.75 -13.10 -13.77
N TYR A 515 -6.61 -13.71 -13.58
CA TYR A 515 -5.74 -13.49 -12.43
C TYR A 515 -4.47 -12.77 -12.87
N ARG A 516 -4.21 -11.64 -12.24
CA ARG A 516 -3.00 -10.86 -12.46
C ARG A 516 -1.76 -11.69 -12.11
N LYS A 517 -0.81 -11.71 -13.03
CA LYS A 517 0.54 -12.27 -12.84
C LYS A 517 1.58 -11.18 -12.70
N ASP A 518 1.49 -10.13 -13.52
CA ASP A 518 2.49 -9.08 -13.52
C ASP A 518 2.02 -7.77 -14.19
N LEU A 519 2.91 -6.77 -14.20
CA LEU A 519 2.75 -5.48 -14.86
C LEU A 519 3.77 -5.33 -15.98
N GLY A 520 3.39 -4.65 -17.05
CA GLY A 520 4.28 -4.28 -18.12
C GLY A 520 3.91 -2.96 -18.75
N ARG A 521 4.80 -2.47 -19.62
CA ARG A 521 4.61 -1.28 -20.42
C ARG A 521 4.92 -1.57 -21.87
N VAL A 522 4.00 -1.20 -22.75
CA VAL A 522 4.11 -1.43 -24.20
C VAL A 522 3.95 -0.11 -24.94
N ARG A 523 4.72 0.07 -26.01
CA ARG A 523 4.58 1.21 -26.92
C ARG A 523 3.17 1.24 -27.51
N LYS A 524 2.51 2.39 -27.42
CA LYS A 524 1.14 2.57 -27.91
C LYS A 524 0.99 2.20 -29.38
N GLU A 525 1.89 2.70 -30.23
CA GLU A 525 1.89 2.42 -31.68
C GLU A 525 2.01 0.92 -31.99
N VAL A 526 2.74 0.17 -31.15
CA VAL A 526 2.94 -1.28 -31.33
C VAL A 526 1.70 -2.04 -30.85
N TRP A 527 1.17 -1.65 -29.69
CA TRP A 527 -0.06 -2.18 -29.15
C TRP A 527 -1.23 -2.04 -30.12
N GLU A 528 -1.43 -0.84 -30.68
CA GLU A 528 -2.54 -0.55 -31.60
C GLU A 528 -2.49 -1.42 -32.89
N ARG A 529 -1.31 -1.91 -33.29
CA ARG A 529 -1.15 -2.86 -34.41
C ARG A 529 -1.45 -4.30 -34.03
N GLU A 530 -1.09 -4.73 -32.82
CA GLU A 530 -1.29 -6.10 -32.32
C GLU A 530 -2.61 -6.27 -31.53
N THR A 531 -3.42 -5.20 -31.42
CA THR A 531 -4.67 -5.22 -30.65
C THR A 531 -5.63 -6.25 -31.24
N LEU A 532 -6.06 -7.19 -30.40
CA LEU A 532 -7.04 -8.21 -30.77
C LEU A 532 -8.47 -7.68 -30.66
N GLY A 533 -8.69 -6.63 -29.85
CA GLY A 533 -9.97 -5.98 -29.64
C GLY A 533 -10.21 -5.67 -28.17
N TRP A 534 -11.48 -5.37 -27.84
CA TRP A 534 -11.92 -5.13 -26.46
C TRP A 534 -12.69 -6.34 -25.95
N VAL A 535 -12.33 -6.79 -24.76
CA VAL A 535 -12.93 -7.94 -24.09
C VAL A 535 -13.52 -7.53 -22.76
N ASP A 536 -14.67 -8.10 -22.40
CA ASP A 536 -15.20 -8.00 -21.05
C ASP A 536 -14.39 -8.93 -20.15
N ILE A 537 -13.88 -8.39 -19.06
CA ILE A 537 -13.01 -9.11 -18.12
C ILE A 537 -13.59 -9.07 -16.71
N THR A 538 -13.39 -10.18 -16.00
CA THR A 538 -13.53 -10.27 -14.55
C THR A 538 -12.17 -10.58 -13.95
N LEU A 539 -11.57 -9.61 -13.26
CA LEU A 539 -10.33 -9.79 -12.51
C LEU A 539 -10.64 -10.32 -11.11
N GLY A 540 -9.97 -11.41 -10.74
CA GLY A 540 -10.15 -12.17 -9.51
C GLY A 540 -9.15 -11.86 -8.42
#